data_AF-A0A2N2LWY0-F1
#
_entry.id   AF-A0A2N2LWY0-F1
#
_cell.length_a   1.000
_cell.length_b   1.000
_cell.length_c   1.000
_cell.angle_alpha   90.00
_cell.angle_beta   90.00
_cell.angle_gamma   90.00
#
_symmetry.space_group_name_H-M   'P 1'
#
loop_
_entity.id
_entity.type
_entity.pdbx_description
1 polymer ?
#
loop_
_entity_poly.entity_id
_entity_poly.type
_entity_poly.pdbx_seq_one_letter_code
_entity_poly.pdbx_strand_id
1 'polypeptide(L)'
;MTGFISRILPLLSFAFIFLFPNDFPDQQSQEISNSEIGFVVYSQNTYYGLNLDNSQGEIRFRIETNHNKNVLFIDQNIEDVYYTVAATNDHGAFIAYYPYLETNNPIRLSPTQFDKNFGKLLFESSSVPLRKEINLSENPLIIDNSNQLLADENQNAYIIETINGVSKVIPSQNPYEILTAVNSYSDITNMNNDFFHPFQQKIRVENEIKNNINNFSLNNGFDVLKKAQPIQDVIASIIIDPNRNQIFLSFDKDFEKIWMINLDGGTIETFAGFEKYHKGNMPDIGITANDLRILNFSNEGLMIRIIFGAIGILIIILATVLLNIRDYKLQ
;
A
#
# COMPACT_ATOMS: atom_id res chain seq x y z
N MET A 1 47.27 9.98 41.17
CA MET A 1 47.43 9.98 39.69
C MET A 1 46.09 10.35 39.09
N THR A 2 45.92 11.64 38.84
CA THR A 2 44.69 12.28 38.39
C THR A 2 45.04 13.13 37.18
N GLY A 3 44.32 12.94 36.08
CA GLY A 3 44.30 13.87 34.96
C GLY A 3 45.13 13.43 33.74
N PHE A 4 44.49 12.72 32.81
CA PHE A 4 44.92 12.73 31.40
C PHE A 4 43.80 12.44 30.37
N ILE A 5 42.51 12.55 30.73
CA ILE A 5 41.40 12.31 29.77
C ILE A 5 40.36 13.44 29.81
N SER A 6 40.80 14.69 29.86
CA SER A 6 39.88 15.82 29.70
C SER A 6 40.57 17.02 29.08
N ARG A 7 41.02 16.88 27.82
CA ARG A 7 41.37 17.97 26.89
C ARG A 7 41.87 17.32 25.61
N ILE A 8 40.98 17.16 24.62
CA ILE A 8 41.16 17.32 23.16
C ILE A 8 39.80 16.92 22.57
N LEU A 9 38.80 17.75 22.86
CA LEU A 9 37.61 17.96 22.05
C LEU A 9 37.39 19.47 22.22
N PRO A 10 37.90 20.29 21.30
CA PRO A 10 37.10 20.66 20.14
C PRO A 10 37.96 20.98 18.91
N LEU A 11 38.05 20.07 17.94
CA LEU A 11 38.70 20.35 16.65
C LEU A 11 38.17 19.40 15.57
N LEU A 12 36.85 19.34 15.43
CA LEU A 12 36.15 18.73 14.30
C LEU A 12 34.88 19.54 13.97
N SER A 13 35.05 20.86 13.97
CA SER A 13 34.09 21.80 13.39
C SER A 13 34.84 22.54 12.28
N PHE A 14 34.24 22.58 11.08
CA PHE A 14 34.71 23.20 9.84
C PHE A 14 35.73 22.42 9.00
N ALA A 15 35.21 21.56 8.11
CA ALA A 15 35.49 21.63 6.66
C ALA A 15 34.68 20.54 5.91
N PHE A 16 33.40 20.81 5.63
CA PHE A 16 32.69 20.16 4.53
C PHE A 16 32.01 21.27 3.73
N ILE A 17 32.82 21.98 2.95
CA ILE A 17 32.35 22.89 1.90
C ILE A 17 32.41 22.08 0.60
N PHE A 18 31.22 21.78 0.10
CA PHE A 18 30.82 21.76 -1.31
C PHE A 18 31.88 21.35 -2.33
N LEU A 19 31.83 20.08 -2.71
CA LEU A 19 32.12 19.62 -4.07
C LEU A 19 30.99 18.69 -4.52
N PHE A 20 29.79 19.25 -4.72
CA PHE A 20 28.80 18.61 -5.55
C PHE A 20 29.05 19.07 -6.99
N PRO A 21 29.26 18.17 -7.95
CA PRO A 21 29.11 18.55 -9.36
C PRO A 21 27.68 19.07 -9.55
N ASN A 22 27.56 20.27 -10.11
CA ASN A 22 26.33 20.78 -10.70
C ASN A 22 26.06 19.99 -11.98
N ASP A 23 25.70 18.73 -11.83
CA ASP A 23 25.00 18.00 -12.87
C ASP A 23 23.53 18.05 -12.46
N PHE A 24 22.82 19.03 -13.02
CA PHE A 24 21.37 18.98 -13.06
C PHE A 24 21.01 17.60 -13.64
N PRO A 25 20.25 16.75 -12.93
CA PRO A 25 19.64 15.63 -13.63
C PRO A 25 18.76 16.26 -14.70
N ASP A 26 19.07 15.94 -15.95
CA ASP A 26 18.15 16.09 -17.06
C ASP A 26 16.76 15.69 -16.56
N GLN A 27 15.75 16.50 -16.89
CA GLN A 27 14.35 16.15 -16.70
C GLN A 27 14.08 14.86 -17.48
N GLN A 28 14.34 13.71 -16.87
CA GLN A 28 13.72 12.46 -17.25
C GLN A 28 12.24 12.72 -17.06
N SER A 29 11.52 12.75 -18.19
CA SER A 29 10.08 12.61 -18.22
C SER A 29 9.69 11.55 -17.20
N GLN A 30 8.96 11.93 -16.16
CA GLN A 30 8.35 10.98 -15.24
C GLN A 30 7.54 10.01 -16.10
N GLU A 31 8.06 8.80 -16.33
CA GLU A 31 7.25 7.70 -16.84
C GLU A 31 6.26 7.40 -15.71
N ILE A 32 5.11 8.07 -15.75
CA ILE A 32 4.01 7.71 -14.86
C ILE A 32 3.73 6.25 -15.17
N SER A 33 3.82 5.41 -14.14
CA SER A 33 3.70 3.98 -14.29
C SER A 33 2.37 3.64 -14.95
N ASN A 34 2.45 3.10 -16.16
CA ASN A 34 1.27 2.70 -16.94
C ASN A 34 0.57 1.48 -16.32
N SER A 35 1.02 0.97 -15.17
CA SER A 35 0.67 -0.36 -14.64
C SER A 35 -0.37 -0.38 -13.52
N GLU A 36 -0.73 0.80 -13.00
CA GLU A 36 -1.70 0.90 -11.92
C GLU A 36 -3.10 0.55 -12.43
N ILE A 37 -3.73 -0.42 -11.78
CA ILE A 37 -5.10 -0.82 -12.06
C ILE A 37 -5.84 -1.07 -10.76
N GLY A 38 -7.08 -0.59 -10.72
CA GLY A 38 -8.02 -0.89 -9.64
C GLY A 38 -9.28 -1.52 -10.22
N PHE A 39 -9.94 -2.37 -9.46
CA PHE A 39 -11.25 -2.88 -9.84
C PHE A 39 -12.15 -3.15 -8.64
N VAL A 40 -13.44 -3.21 -8.91
CA VAL A 40 -14.45 -3.86 -8.08
C VAL A 40 -15.22 -4.86 -8.92
N VAL A 41 -15.54 -6.03 -8.34
CA VAL A 41 -16.42 -7.03 -8.93
C VAL A 41 -17.49 -7.42 -7.92
N TYR A 42 -18.74 -7.39 -8.37
CA TYR A 42 -19.93 -7.83 -7.66
C TYR A 42 -20.39 -9.19 -8.22
N SER A 43 -20.19 -10.24 -7.44
CA SER A 43 -20.63 -11.60 -7.77
C SER A 43 -21.45 -12.16 -6.61
N GLN A 44 -21.25 -13.43 -6.24
CA GLN A 44 -21.77 -13.97 -4.97
C GLN A 44 -21.19 -13.24 -3.76
N ASN A 45 -19.92 -12.83 -3.84
CA ASN A 45 -19.26 -11.94 -2.91
C ASN A 45 -18.72 -10.72 -3.69
N THR A 46 -18.41 -9.66 -2.96
CA THR A 46 -17.74 -8.47 -3.50
C THR A 46 -16.23 -8.65 -3.38
N TYR A 47 -15.48 -8.21 -4.39
CA TYR A 47 -14.02 -8.15 -4.32
C TYR A 47 -13.51 -6.83 -4.88
N TYR A 48 -12.57 -6.22 -4.19
CA TYR A 48 -11.77 -5.11 -4.72
C TYR A 48 -10.37 -5.60 -5.07
N GLY A 49 -9.75 -5.04 -6.09
CA GLY A 49 -8.39 -5.40 -6.47
C GLY A 49 -7.57 -4.19 -6.88
N LEU A 50 -6.27 -4.24 -6.57
CA LEU A 50 -5.30 -3.21 -6.93
C LEU A 50 -3.99 -3.85 -7.39
N ASN A 51 -3.41 -3.38 -8.48
CA ASN A 51 -1.97 -3.43 -8.69
C ASN A 51 -1.40 -2.04 -8.46
N LEU A 52 -0.38 -1.97 -7.62
CA LEU A 52 0.38 -0.76 -7.35
C LEU A 52 1.83 -0.98 -7.75
N ASP A 53 2.37 -0.04 -8.53
CA ASP A 53 3.78 -0.03 -8.86
C ASP A 53 4.61 0.32 -7.62
N ASN A 54 5.54 -0.57 -7.28
CA ASN A 54 6.45 -0.43 -6.15
C ASN A 54 7.91 -0.33 -6.63
N SER A 55 8.15 0.07 -7.88
CA SER A 55 9.49 0.27 -8.45
C SER A 55 10.14 1.60 -8.03
N GLN A 56 9.33 2.62 -7.76
CA GLN A 56 9.79 3.98 -7.41
C GLN A 56 9.74 4.26 -5.90
N GLY A 57 9.31 3.30 -5.09
CA GLY A 57 9.21 3.44 -3.65
C GLY A 57 8.45 2.30 -3.01
N GLU A 58 8.21 2.43 -1.71
CA GLU A 58 7.66 1.38 -0.84
C GLU A 58 6.14 1.51 -0.65
N ILE A 59 5.41 0.40 -0.70
CA ILE A 59 4.01 0.31 -0.28
C ILE A 59 3.94 -0.01 1.21
N ARG A 60 3.13 0.74 1.95
CA ARG A 60 2.85 0.54 3.37
C ARG A 60 1.37 0.31 3.62
N PHE A 61 1.07 -0.71 4.41
CA PHE A 61 -0.26 -1.07 4.87
C PHE A 61 -0.42 -0.67 6.33
N ARG A 62 -1.41 0.15 6.64
CA ARG A 62 -1.61 0.70 7.98
C ARG A 62 -3.05 0.58 8.41
N ILE A 63 -3.30 0.10 9.62
CA ILE A 63 -4.64 0.04 10.19
C ILE A 63 -4.77 1.17 11.20
N GLU A 64 -5.85 1.92 11.12
CA GLU A 64 -6.31 2.77 12.22
C GLU A 64 -7.66 2.31 12.73
N THR A 65 -7.88 2.53 14.02
CA THR A 65 -9.15 2.24 14.68
C THR A 65 -9.71 3.52 15.29
N ASN A 66 -10.96 3.84 14.96
CA ASN A 66 -11.68 4.96 15.55
C ASN A 66 -13.12 4.53 15.87
N HIS A 67 -13.59 4.70 17.12
CA HIS A 67 -14.92 4.30 17.58
C HIS A 67 -15.33 2.85 17.16
N ASN A 68 -14.41 1.88 17.29
CA ASN A 68 -14.59 0.48 16.87
C ASN A 68 -14.81 0.29 15.35
N LYS A 69 -14.37 1.23 14.53
CA LYS A 69 -14.25 1.08 13.08
C LYS A 69 -12.80 0.95 12.71
N ASN A 70 -12.46 -0.15 12.05
CA ASN A 70 -11.12 -0.40 11.54
C ASN A 70 -11.04 0.04 10.07
N VAL A 71 -10.00 0.78 9.75
CA VAL A 71 -9.73 1.23 8.38
C VAL A 71 -8.31 0.81 8.00
N LEU A 72 -8.19 0.08 6.90
CA LEU A 72 -6.92 -0.16 6.25
C LEU A 72 -6.64 1.00 5.29
N PHE A 73 -5.48 1.61 5.44
CA PHE A 73 -4.88 2.55 4.50
C PHE A 73 -3.72 1.87 3.75
N ILE A 74 -3.63 2.18 2.46
CA ILE A 74 -2.55 1.75 1.58
C ILE A 74 -1.82 3.02 1.15
N ASP A 75 -0.59 3.16 1.64
CA ASP A 75 0.27 4.30 1.35
C ASP A 75 1.37 3.90 0.37
N GLN A 76 1.73 4.81 -0.54
CA GLN A 76 2.87 4.69 -1.44
C GLN A 76 3.92 5.74 -1.05
N ASN A 77 5.15 5.30 -0.86
CA ASN A 77 6.28 6.18 -0.66
C ASN A 77 6.78 6.70 -2.02
N ILE A 78 6.93 8.00 -2.14
CA ILE A 78 7.51 8.66 -3.31
C ILE A 78 8.46 9.73 -2.78
N GLU A 79 9.74 9.65 -3.14
CA GLU A 79 10.77 10.59 -2.71
C GLU A 79 10.78 10.79 -1.18
N ASP A 80 10.78 9.68 -0.43
CA ASP A 80 10.78 9.63 1.05
C ASP A 80 9.51 10.17 1.73
N VAL A 81 8.45 10.48 0.98
CA VAL A 81 7.16 10.93 1.51
C VAL A 81 6.07 9.90 1.22
N TYR A 82 5.29 9.55 2.24
CA TYR A 82 4.12 8.67 2.07
C TYR A 82 2.89 9.46 1.64
N TYR A 83 2.19 8.93 0.65
CA TYR A 83 0.90 9.38 0.17
C TYR A 83 -0.10 8.23 0.21
N THR A 84 -1.30 8.46 0.71
CA THR A 84 -2.34 7.42 0.74
C THR A 84 -2.99 7.33 -0.64
N VAL A 85 -3.03 6.15 -1.24
CA VAL A 85 -3.58 5.92 -2.59
C VAL A 85 -4.87 5.12 -2.59
N ALA A 86 -5.11 4.34 -1.52
CA ALA A 86 -6.35 3.61 -1.33
C ALA A 86 -6.65 3.38 0.15
N ALA A 87 -7.92 3.16 0.47
CA ALA A 87 -8.36 2.77 1.79
C ALA A 87 -9.64 1.92 1.74
N THR A 88 -9.82 1.08 2.74
CA THR A 88 -11.07 0.34 2.95
C THR A 88 -11.40 0.25 4.43
N ASN A 89 -12.69 0.30 4.77
CA ASN A 89 -13.13 0.08 6.14
C ASN A 89 -13.73 -1.33 6.33
N ASP A 90 -13.91 -1.71 7.58
CA ASP A 90 -14.51 -2.97 8.04
C ASP A 90 -16.02 -3.12 7.75
N HIS A 91 -16.61 -2.19 6.99
CA HIS A 91 -17.99 -2.23 6.47
C HIS A 91 -18.01 -2.25 4.93
N GLY A 92 -16.85 -2.48 4.31
CA GLY A 92 -16.72 -2.65 2.88
C GLY A 92 -16.71 -1.36 2.06
N ALA A 93 -16.75 -0.16 2.67
CA ALA A 93 -16.50 1.06 1.89
C ALA A 93 -15.05 1.04 1.40
N PHE A 94 -14.86 1.32 0.11
CA PHE A 94 -13.57 1.29 -0.55
C PHE A 94 -13.37 2.54 -1.39
N ILE A 95 -12.16 3.05 -1.33
CA ILE A 95 -11.68 4.11 -2.20
C ILE A 95 -10.29 3.76 -2.72
N ALA A 96 -10.09 3.98 -4.02
CA ALA A 96 -8.78 4.07 -4.63
C ALA A 96 -8.74 5.30 -5.52
N TYR A 97 -7.56 5.92 -5.66
CA TYR A 97 -7.36 6.92 -6.69
C TYR A 97 -5.96 6.84 -7.30
N TYR A 98 -5.90 7.17 -8.57
CA TYR A 98 -4.66 7.31 -9.33
C TYR A 98 -4.56 8.72 -9.88
N PRO A 99 -3.41 9.38 -9.76
CA PRO A 99 -3.15 10.62 -10.48
C PRO A 99 -3.37 10.43 -11.98
N TYR A 100 -3.98 11.40 -12.62
CA TYR A 100 -4.26 11.35 -14.05
C TYR A 100 -2.96 11.35 -14.86
N LEU A 101 -2.78 10.41 -15.80
CA LEU A 101 -1.52 10.27 -16.54
C LEU A 101 -1.11 11.54 -17.31
N GLU A 102 -2.06 12.32 -17.84
CA GLU A 102 -1.74 13.48 -18.66
C GLU A 102 -1.70 14.80 -17.87
N THR A 103 -1.72 14.74 -16.52
CA THR A 103 -1.57 15.94 -15.69
C THR A 103 -0.10 16.26 -15.40
N ASN A 104 0.28 17.52 -15.58
CA ASN A 104 1.59 18.01 -15.16
C ASN A 104 1.63 18.36 -13.66
N ASN A 105 0.48 18.35 -12.97
CA ASN A 105 0.35 18.70 -11.55
C ASN A 105 -0.48 17.63 -10.84
N PRO A 106 0.09 16.43 -10.59
CA PRO A 106 -0.63 15.36 -9.90
C PRO A 106 -0.88 15.76 -8.45
N ILE A 107 -2.14 15.64 -8.00
CA ILE A 107 -2.47 15.82 -6.59
C ILE A 107 -2.23 14.50 -5.87
N ARG A 108 -1.36 14.56 -4.85
CA ARG A 108 -1.09 13.44 -3.95
C ARG A 108 -1.44 13.87 -2.53
N LEU A 109 -2.22 13.05 -1.83
CA LEU A 109 -2.67 13.35 -0.48
C LEU A 109 -1.74 12.65 0.51
N SER A 110 -1.12 13.42 1.39
CA SER A 110 -0.49 12.84 2.60
C SER A 110 -1.57 12.13 3.43
N PRO A 111 -1.21 11.17 4.30
CA PRO A 111 -2.16 10.49 5.17
C PRO A 111 -3.11 11.44 5.88
N THR A 112 -2.60 12.52 6.47
CA THR A 112 -3.41 13.53 7.16
C THR A 112 -4.38 14.28 6.23
N GLN A 113 -3.99 14.57 4.99
CA GLN A 113 -4.90 15.19 4.01
C GLN A 113 -5.97 14.19 3.55
N PHE A 114 -5.59 12.94 3.36
CA PHE A 114 -6.50 11.87 3.00
C PHE A 114 -7.54 11.64 4.10
N ASP A 115 -7.12 11.56 5.36
CA ASP A 115 -8.01 11.42 6.52
C ASP A 115 -8.96 12.61 6.65
N LYS A 116 -8.48 13.83 6.37
CA LYS A 116 -9.35 15.01 6.36
C LYS A 116 -10.44 14.93 5.29
N ASN A 117 -10.11 14.39 4.12
CA ASN A 117 -11.04 14.31 3.00
C ASN A 117 -12.02 13.13 3.11
N PHE A 118 -11.50 11.96 3.51
CA PHE A 118 -12.22 10.68 3.47
C PHE A 118 -12.52 10.10 4.85
N GLY A 119 -11.98 10.65 5.94
CA GLY A 119 -12.15 10.11 7.29
C GLY A 119 -13.61 10.01 7.72
N LYS A 120 -14.47 10.96 7.32
CA LYS A 120 -15.92 10.84 7.57
C LYS A 120 -16.54 9.64 6.85
N LEU A 121 -16.15 9.39 5.59
CA LEU A 121 -16.61 8.22 4.85
C LEU A 121 -16.09 6.94 5.52
N LEU A 122 -14.80 6.89 5.85
CA LEU A 122 -14.13 5.68 6.31
C LEU A 122 -14.46 5.31 7.77
N PHE A 123 -14.55 6.29 8.67
CA PHE A 123 -14.77 6.06 10.10
C PHE A 123 -16.21 6.29 10.57
N GLU A 124 -17.04 7.03 9.82
CA GLU A 124 -18.42 7.33 10.26
C GLU A 124 -19.49 6.69 9.36
N SER A 125 -19.13 6.24 8.14
CA SER A 125 -20.09 5.69 7.18
C SER A 125 -19.87 4.18 6.97
N SER A 126 -20.94 3.47 6.59
CA SER A 126 -20.89 2.04 6.25
C SER A 126 -21.06 1.78 4.75
N SER A 127 -21.17 2.84 3.95
CA SER A 127 -21.39 2.79 2.51
C SER A 127 -20.83 4.04 1.86
N VAL A 128 -20.54 3.96 0.56
CA VAL A 128 -20.17 5.16 -0.20
C VAL A 128 -21.43 6.02 -0.44
N PRO A 129 -21.29 7.36 -0.58
CA PRO A 129 -22.43 8.21 -0.90
C PRO A 129 -23.08 7.80 -2.21
N LEU A 130 -24.40 7.92 -2.30
CA LEU A 130 -25.05 7.69 -3.59
C LEU A 130 -24.60 8.78 -4.57
N ARG A 131 -24.37 8.43 -5.85
CA ARG A 131 -23.89 9.37 -6.86
C ARG A 131 -24.63 10.72 -6.89
N LYS A 132 -25.95 10.68 -6.64
CA LYS A 132 -26.85 11.85 -6.66
C LYS A 132 -26.59 12.83 -5.51
N GLU A 133 -25.89 12.39 -4.48
CA GLU A 133 -25.51 13.14 -3.29
C GLU A 133 -24.14 13.79 -3.45
N ILE A 134 -23.39 13.44 -4.49
CA ILE A 134 -22.08 14.01 -4.78
C ILE A 134 -22.25 15.36 -5.45
N ASN A 135 -21.98 16.43 -4.70
CA ASN A 135 -21.89 17.77 -5.25
C ASN A 135 -20.50 18.02 -5.86
N LEU A 136 -20.41 18.15 -7.19
CA LEU A 136 -19.13 18.26 -7.89
C LEU A 136 -18.31 19.54 -7.57
N SER A 137 -18.93 20.62 -7.09
CA SER A 137 -18.24 21.91 -6.95
C SER A 137 -17.42 22.07 -5.68
N GLU A 138 -17.75 21.33 -4.60
CA GLU A 138 -17.12 21.50 -3.27
C GLU A 138 -17.05 20.21 -2.45
N ASN A 139 -17.10 19.04 -3.09
CA ASN A 139 -17.08 17.78 -2.34
C ASN A 139 -15.64 17.35 -2.03
N PRO A 140 -15.27 17.21 -0.74
CA PRO A 140 -13.92 16.80 -0.34
C PRO A 140 -13.54 15.40 -0.82
N LEU A 141 -14.52 14.59 -1.27
CA LEU A 141 -14.29 13.30 -1.87
C LEU A 141 -13.71 13.38 -3.29
N ILE A 142 -13.71 14.56 -3.92
CA ILE A 142 -13.17 14.76 -5.27
C ILE A 142 -11.74 15.26 -5.15
N ILE A 143 -10.83 14.56 -5.82
CA ILE A 143 -9.42 14.93 -5.93
C ILE A 143 -9.20 15.38 -7.38
N ASP A 144 -8.90 16.67 -7.57
CA ASP A 144 -8.65 17.21 -8.90
C ASP A 144 -7.46 16.50 -9.57
N ASN A 145 -7.52 16.39 -10.90
CA ASN A 145 -6.49 15.75 -11.72
C ASN A 145 -6.20 14.29 -11.32
N SER A 146 -7.23 13.57 -10.89
CA SER A 146 -7.16 12.15 -10.59
C SER A 146 -8.34 11.40 -11.19
N ASN A 147 -8.16 10.08 -11.29
CA ASN A 147 -9.24 9.14 -11.45
C ASN A 147 -9.44 8.41 -10.13
N GLN A 148 -10.69 8.30 -9.68
CA GLN A 148 -11.03 7.72 -8.39
C GLN A 148 -12.07 6.63 -8.59
N LEU A 149 -11.94 5.52 -7.86
CA LEU A 149 -12.97 4.48 -7.75
C LEU A 149 -13.49 4.49 -6.32
N LEU A 150 -14.79 4.69 -6.18
CA LEU A 150 -15.50 4.53 -4.91
C LEU A 150 -16.45 3.35 -5.07
N ALA A 151 -16.41 2.43 -4.11
CA ALA A 151 -17.23 1.24 -4.09
C ALA A 151 -17.65 0.86 -2.67
N ASP A 152 -18.75 0.12 -2.52
CA ASP A 152 -19.13 -0.53 -1.26
C ASP A 152 -19.67 -1.94 -1.51
N GLU A 153 -19.93 -2.70 -0.44
CA GLU A 153 -20.46 -4.06 -0.57
C GLU A 153 -21.93 -4.12 -1.05
N ASN A 154 -22.63 -2.98 -1.07
CA ASN A 154 -24.04 -2.87 -1.46
C ASN A 154 -24.22 -2.63 -2.98
N GLN A 155 -23.20 -2.94 -3.78
CA GLN A 155 -23.21 -2.77 -5.24
C GLN A 155 -23.28 -1.30 -5.69
N ASN A 156 -22.91 -0.35 -4.83
CA ASN A 156 -22.71 1.03 -5.26
C ASN A 156 -21.26 1.18 -5.69
N ALA A 157 -21.02 1.34 -7.00
CA ALA A 157 -19.72 1.74 -7.53
C ALA A 157 -19.86 2.88 -8.54
N TYR A 158 -18.88 3.77 -8.52
CA TYR A 158 -18.74 4.81 -9.54
C TYR A 158 -17.28 5.26 -9.63
N ILE A 159 -16.92 5.74 -10.82
CA ILE A 159 -15.66 6.40 -11.06
C ILE A 159 -15.87 7.92 -10.98
N ILE A 160 -14.92 8.64 -10.41
CA ILE A 160 -14.79 10.09 -10.59
C ILE A 160 -13.58 10.31 -11.50
N GLU A 161 -13.80 10.90 -12.66
CA GLU A 161 -12.75 11.20 -13.65
C GLU A 161 -12.64 12.71 -13.86
N THR A 162 -11.40 13.19 -13.97
CA THR A 162 -11.15 14.56 -14.44
C THR A 162 -11.01 14.55 -15.97
N ILE A 163 -11.95 15.19 -16.67
CA ILE A 163 -11.94 15.28 -18.14
C ILE A 163 -11.90 16.75 -18.53
N ASN A 164 -10.81 17.17 -19.18
CA ASN A 164 -10.58 18.56 -19.59
C ASN A 164 -10.73 19.57 -18.41
N GLY A 165 -10.21 19.19 -17.23
CA GLY A 165 -10.29 20.02 -16.01
C GLY A 165 -11.66 20.03 -15.32
N VAL A 166 -12.60 19.20 -15.76
CA VAL A 166 -13.93 19.08 -15.13
C VAL A 166 -14.13 17.67 -14.59
N SER A 167 -14.37 17.57 -13.29
CA SER A 167 -14.68 16.29 -12.63
C SER A 167 -16.07 15.80 -13.04
N LYS A 168 -16.17 14.51 -13.39
CA LYS A 168 -17.42 13.84 -13.72
C LYS A 168 -17.55 12.56 -12.90
N VAL A 169 -18.76 12.31 -12.38
CA VAL A 169 -19.11 11.03 -11.77
C VAL A 169 -19.71 10.10 -12.82
N ILE A 170 -19.07 8.96 -13.04
CA ILE A 170 -19.46 7.94 -14.00
C ILE A 170 -19.99 6.73 -13.21
N PRO A 171 -21.30 6.45 -13.25
CA PRO A 171 -21.86 5.31 -12.53
C PRO A 171 -21.51 4.00 -13.22
N SER A 172 -21.25 2.96 -12.42
CA SER A 172 -21.06 1.62 -12.97
C SER A 172 -22.31 1.15 -13.72
N GLN A 173 -22.09 0.59 -14.92
CA GLN A 173 -23.13 0.01 -15.77
C GLN A 173 -23.13 -1.51 -15.74
N ASN A 174 -22.14 -2.11 -15.07
CA ASN A 174 -21.88 -3.53 -15.05
C ASN A 174 -21.80 -3.99 -13.58
N PRO A 175 -21.86 -5.31 -13.31
CA PRO A 175 -21.52 -5.85 -11.99
C PRO A 175 -20.02 -5.76 -11.67
N TYR A 176 -19.29 -4.84 -12.30
CA TYR A 176 -17.88 -4.56 -12.05
C TYR A 176 -17.55 -3.14 -12.54
N GLU A 177 -16.45 -2.59 -12.02
CA GLU A 177 -15.89 -1.31 -12.47
C GLU A 177 -14.36 -1.39 -12.46
N ILE A 178 -13.69 -0.72 -13.40
CA ILE A 178 -12.23 -0.80 -13.56
C ILE A 178 -11.65 0.62 -13.62
N LEU A 179 -10.79 0.91 -12.66
CA LEU A 179 -10.02 2.13 -12.55
C LEU A 179 -8.66 1.99 -13.25
N THR A 180 -8.31 2.98 -14.06
CA THR A 180 -6.98 3.12 -14.68
C THR A 180 -6.49 4.56 -14.55
N ALA A 181 -5.19 4.79 -14.70
CA ALA A 181 -4.60 6.13 -14.72
C ALA A 181 -5.02 6.98 -15.96
N VAL A 182 -5.59 6.35 -16.99
CA VAL A 182 -6.19 7.02 -18.16
C VAL A 182 -7.71 7.17 -17.99
N ASN A 183 -8.28 8.29 -18.44
CA ASN A 183 -9.72 8.53 -18.38
C ASN A 183 -10.48 7.78 -19.50
N SER A 184 -11.80 7.70 -19.39
CA SER A 184 -12.66 6.95 -20.31
C SER A 184 -12.78 7.58 -21.71
N TYR A 185 -12.27 8.80 -21.91
CA TYR A 185 -12.38 9.57 -23.16
C TYR A 185 -11.04 9.85 -23.85
N SER A 186 -9.92 9.34 -23.33
CA SER A 186 -8.62 9.55 -23.99
C SER A 186 -8.62 8.87 -25.37
N ASP A 187 -8.09 9.58 -26.36
CA ASP A 187 -8.24 9.21 -27.76
C ASP A 187 -7.37 8.00 -28.10
N ILE A 188 -8.00 6.82 -28.09
CA ILE A 188 -7.40 5.51 -28.38
C ILE A 188 -6.75 5.49 -29.78
N THR A 189 -7.16 6.38 -30.68
CA THR A 189 -6.75 6.32 -32.10
C THR A 189 -5.32 6.80 -32.37
N ASN A 190 -4.71 7.57 -31.46
CA ASN A 190 -3.36 8.13 -31.62
C ASN A 190 -2.30 7.51 -30.70
N MET A 191 -2.68 6.53 -29.88
CA MET A 191 -1.78 5.93 -28.89
C MET A 191 -1.17 4.63 -29.43
N ASN A 192 0.14 4.46 -29.25
CA ASN A 192 0.83 3.22 -29.59
C ASN A 192 0.12 2.05 -28.88
N ASN A 193 -0.39 1.11 -29.68
CA ASN A 193 -1.14 -0.07 -29.24
C ASN A 193 -0.22 -1.13 -28.61
N ASP A 194 0.72 -0.70 -27.76
CA ASP A 194 1.59 -1.60 -27.03
C ASP A 194 0.75 -2.43 -26.05
N PHE A 195 1.18 -3.68 -25.84
CA PHE A 195 0.53 -4.62 -24.94
C PHE A 195 0.38 -4.02 -23.53
N PHE A 196 1.32 -3.20 -23.09
CA PHE A 196 1.32 -2.58 -21.76
C PHE A 196 0.62 -1.23 -21.70
N HIS A 197 -0.06 -0.81 -22.76
CA HIS A 197 -0.87 0.40 -22.71
C HIS A 197 -2.03 0.25 -21.70
N PRO A 198 -2.36 1.26 -20.87
CA PRO A 198 -3.44 1.19 -19.88
C PRO A 198 -4.79 0.73 -20.47
N PHE A 199 -5.11 1.15 -21.70
CA PHE A 199 -6.30 0.66 -22.41
C PHE A 199 -6.26 -0.84 -22.72
N GLN A 200 -5.13 -1.37 -23.20
CA GLN A 200 -5.00 -2.79 -23.49
C GLN A 200 -5.03 -3.62 -22.21
N GLN A 201 -4.43 -3.10 -21.12
CA GLN A 201 -4.56 -3.68 -19.78
C GLN A 201 -6.02 -3.75 -19.34
N LYS A 202 -6.77 -2.63 -19.45
CA LYS A 202 -8.19 -2.58 -19.12
C LYS A 202 -8.99 -3.63 -19.87
N ILE A 203 -8.77 -3.77 -21.19
CA ILE A 203 -9.45 -4.78 -22.02
C ILE A 203 -9.15 -6.20 -21.53
N ARG A 204 -7.90 -6.53 -21.22
CA ARG A 204 -7.53 -7.87 -20.72
C ARG A 204 -8.18 -8.18 -19.38
N VAL A 205 -8.14 -7.21 -18.46
CA VAL A 205 -8.76 -7.31 -17.13
C VAL A 205 -10.26 -7.45 -17.25
N GLU A 206 -10.90 -6.63 -18.08
CA GLU A 206 -12.33 -6.70 -18.32
C GLU A 206 -12.75 -8.07 -18.88
N ASN A 207 -11.99 -8.61 -19.84
CA ASN A 207 -12.26 -9.94 -20.39
C ASN A 207 -12.12 -11.03 -19.32
N GLU A 208 -11.10 -10.96 -18.47
CA GLU A 208 -10.89 -11.93 -17.39
C GLU A 208 -12.01 -11.85 -16.34
N ILE A 209 -12.46 -10.65 -15.98
CA ILE A 209 -13.60 -10.45 -15.09
C ILE A 209 -14.87 -11.04 -15.71
N LYS A 210 -15.18 -10.72 -16.98
CA LYS A 210 -16.38 -11.21 -17.68
C LYS A 210 -16.44 -12.73 -17.74
N ASN A 211 -15.31 -13.38 -17.97
CA ASN A 211 -15.24 -14.85 -18.05
C ASN A 211 -15.57 -15.53 -16.71
N ASN A 212 -15.39 -14.82 -15.59
CA ASN A 212 -15.54 -15.37 -14.24
C ASN A 212 -16.67 -14.71 -13.43
N ILE A 213 -17.44 -13.78 -14.01
CA ILE A 213 -18.34 -12.87 -13.27
C ILE A 213 -19.40 -13.57 -12.41
N ASN A 214 -19.91 -14.71 -12.86
CA ASN A 214 -20.98 -15.45 -12.15
C ASN A 214 -20.47 -16.23 -10.92
N ASN A 215 -19.16 -16.46 -10.82
CA ASN A 215 -18.55 -17.23 -9.75
C ASN A 215 -17.17 -16.65 -9.41
N PHE A 216 -17.12 -15.33 -9.23
CA PHE A 216 -15.87 -14.64 -8.99
C PHE A 216 -15.36 -14.95 -7.57
N SER A 217 -14.09 -15.33 -7.48
CA SER A 217 -13.43 -15.74 -6.23
C SER A 217 -12.10 -15.01 -6.04
N LEU A 218 -11.49 -15.19 -4.86
CA LEU A 218 -10.14 -14.68 -4.56
C LEU A 218 -9.11 -15.04 -5.64
N ASN A 219 -9.10 -16.30 -6.09
CA ASN A 219 -8.16 -16.75 -7.12
C ASN A 219 -8.41 -16.03 -8.45
N ASN A 220 -9.68 -15.83 -8.83
CA ASN A 220 -10.00 -15.03 -10.02
C ASN A 220 -9.53 -13.59 -9.87
N GLY A 221 -9.62 -13.02 -8.66
CA GLY A 221 -9.06 -11.71 -8.35
C GLY A 221 -7.57 -11.61 -8.68
N PHE A 222 -6.77 -12.57 -8.22
CA PHE A 222 -5.34 -12.61 -8.55
C PHE A 222 -5.08 -12.90 -10.04
N ASP A 223 -5.87 -13.75 -10.68
CA ASP A 223 -5.77 -13.99 -12.13
C ASP A 223 -6.03 -12.71 -12.92
N VAL A 224 -7.03 -11.92 -12.53
CA VAL A 224 -7.31 -10.59 -13.11
C VAL A 224 -6.11 -9.66 -12.95
N LEU A 225 -5.55 -9.54 -11.73
CA LEU A 225 -4.38 -8.71 -11.48
C LEU A 225 -3.16 -9.17 -12.29
N LYS A 226 -2.99 -10.48 -12.48
CA LYS A 226 -1.93 -11.06 -13.32
C LYS A 226 -2.08 -10.68 -14.81
N LYS A 227 -3.31 -10.57 -15.32
CA LYS A 227 -3.57 -10.12 -16.71
C LYS A 227 -3.25 -8.64 -16.94
N ALA A 228 -3.28 -7.85 -15.88
CA ALA A 228 -2.93 -6.44 -15.93
C ALA A 228 -1.41 -6.18 -15.88
N GLN A 229 -0.59 -7.16 -15.49
CA GLN A 229 0.80 -6.89 -15.13
C GLN A 229 1.63 -6.29 -16.29
N PRO A 230 2.39 -5.20 -16.03
CA PRO A 230 3.43 -4.69 -16.91
C PRO A 230 4.61 -5.66 -17.02
N ILE A 231 5.54 -5.36 -17.92
CA ILE A 231 6.83 -6.08 -17.99
C ILE A 231 7.58 -5.99 -16.66
N GLN A 232 7.50 -4.84 -15.97
CA GLN A 232 8.23 -4.54 -14.73
C GLN A 232 7.91 -5.55 -13.61
N ASP A 233 8.91 -5.86 -12.78
CA ASP A 233 8.87 -6.99 -11.84
C ASP A 233 8.44 -6.63 -10.42
N VAL A 234 8.35 -5.34 -10.05
CA VAL A 234 8.14 -4.91 -8.66
C VAL A 234 6.75 -4.29 -8.48
N ILE A 235 5.77 -5.13 -8.14
CA ILE A 235 4.35 -4.75 -8.02
C ILE A 235 3.80 -5.33 -6.72
N ALA A 236 2.97 -4.55 -6.03
CA ALA A 236 2.09 -5.06 -4.99
C ALA A 236 0.70 -5.36 -5.58
N SER A 237 0.31 -6.63 -5.60
CA SER A 237 -1.01 -7.10 -6.02
C SER A 237 -1.86 -7.35 -4.77
N ILE A 238 -2.98 -6.66 -4.67
CA ILE A 238 -3.82 -6.61 -3.46
C ILE A 238 -5.25 -7.00 -3.84
N ILE A 239 -5.83 -7.95 -3.13
CA ILE A 239 -7.26 -8.29 -3.22
C ILE A 239 -7.92 -8.06 -1.87
N ILE A 240 -9.03 -7.34 -1.84
CA ILE A 240 -9.82 -7.08 -0.64
C ILE A 240 -11.13 -7.85 -0.76
N ASP A 241 -11.42 -8.66 0.24
CA ASP A 241 -12.73 -9.28 0.47
C ASP A 241 -13.43 -8.55 1.63
N PRO A 242 -14.28 -7.56 1.33
CA PRO A 242 -14.99 -6.80 2.35
C PRO A 242 -15.99 -7.66 3.13
N ASN A 243 -16.53 -8.73 2.53
CA ASN A 243 -17.51 -9.60 3.22
C ASN A 243 -16.88 -10.40 4.36
N ARG A 244 -15.55 -10.56 4.35
CA ARG A 244 -14.78 -11.26 5.38
C ARG A 244 -13.78 -10.36 6.10
N ASN A 245 -13.73 -9.07 5.81
CA ASN A 245 -12.75 -8.13 6.35
C ASN A 245 -11.30 -8.63 6.20
N GLN A 246 -11.00 -9.20 5.02
CA GLN A 246 -9.72 -9.82 4.71
C GLN A 246 -9.08 -9.16 3.49
N ILE A 247 -7.78 -8.90 3.59
CA ILE A 247 -6.98 -8.30 2.52
C ILE A 247 -5.83 -9.22 2.22
N PHE A 248 -5.71 -9.65 0.97
CA PHE A 248 -4.73 -10.60 0.49
C PHE A 248 -3.67 -9.88 -0.34
N LEU A 249 -2.40 -10.15 -0.05
CA LEU A 249 -1.27 -9.46 -0.65
C LEU A 249 -0.35 -10.46 -1.33
N SER A 250 0.05 -10.15 -2.55
CA SER A 250 1.07 -10.84 -3.33
C SER A 250 2.07 -9.81 -3.84
N PHE A 251 3.35 -10.18 -3.87
CA PHE A 251 4.42 -9.27 -4.29
C PHE A 251 5.22 -9.87 -5.43
N ASP A 252 5.73 -9.01 -6.30
CA ASP A 252 6.74 -9.33 -7.32
C ASP A 252 6.36 -10.51 -8.23
N LYS A 253 5.06 -10.60 -8.56
CA LYS A 253 4.45 -11.66 -9.39
C LYS A 253 4.50 -13.07 -8.77
N ASP A 254 4.90 -13.23 -7.52
CA ASP A 254 4.81 -14.47 -6.76
C ASP A 254 3.40 -14.64 -6.16
N PHE A 255 2.45 -15.01 -7.03
CA PHE A 255 1.06 -15.30 -6.64
C PHE A 255 0.88 -16.62 -5.88
N GLU A 256 1.96 -17.39 -5.66
CA GLU A 256 1.91 -18.58 -4.83
C GLU A 256 2.01 -18.20 -3.35
N LYS A 257 2.78 -17.15 -3.03
CA LYS A 257 2.95 -16.64 -1.66
C LYS A 257 2.01 -15.48 -1.39
N ILE A 258 0.97 -15.78 -0.61
CA ILE A 258 -0.08 -14.82 -0.28
C ILE A 258 -0.04 -14.53 1.21
N TRP A 259 0.12 -13.25 1.55
CA TRP A 259 -0.12 -12.73 2.89
C TRP A 259 -1.60 -12.37 3.06
N MET A 260 -2.09 -12.39 4.29
CA MET A 260 -3.44 -11.92 4.61
C MET A 260 -3.42 -10.98 5.81
N ILE A 261 -4.03 -9.81 5.65
CA ILE A 261 -4.40 -8.90 6.72
C ILE A 261 -5.84 -9.20 7.09
N ASN A 262 -6.09 -9.48 8.38
CA ASN A 262 -7.42 -9.56 8.95
C ASN A 262 -7.73 -8.23 9.64
N LEU A 263 -8.70 -7.48 9.10
CA LEU A 263 -9.04 -6.14 9.56
C LEU A 263 -9.81 -6.18 10.89
N ASP A 264 -10.60 -7.21 11.17
CA ASP A 264 -11.30 -7.37 12.47
C ASP A 264 -10.31 -7.58 13.62
N GLY A 265 -9.30 -8.40 13.38
CA GLY A 265 -8.28 -8.74 14.37
C GLY A 265 -7.09 -7.78 14.42
N GLY A 266 -6.94 -6.91 13.41
CA GLY A 266 -5.75 -6.09 13.24
C GLY A 266 -4.48 -6.93 13.11
N THR A 267 -4.53 -8.05 12.38
CA THR A 267 -3.41 -9.01 12.28
C THR A 267 -2.94 -9.18 10.84
N ILE A 268 -1.66 -9.50 10.67
CA ILE A 268 -1.03 -9.96 9.43
C ILE A 268 -0.60 -11.41 9.60
N GLU A 269 -0.88 -12.24 8.61
CA GLU A 269 -0.54 -13.66 8.63
C GLU A 269 -0.19 -14.22 7.26
N THR A 270 0.61 -15.29 7.24
CA THR A 270 0.85 -16.08 6.03
C THR A 270 -0.42 -16.86 5.67
N PHE A 271 -0.89 -16.76 4.43
CA PHE A 271 -2.13 -17.40 3.99
C PHE A 271 -1.88 -18.60 3.07
N ALA A 272 -1.03 -18.45 2.04
CA ALA A 272 -0.71 -19.51 1.09
C ALA A 272 0.76 -19.47 0.65
N GLY A 273 1.32 -20.61 0.25
CA GLY A 273 2.66 -20.73 -0.35
C GLY A 273 3.86 -20.61 0.60
N PHE A 274 3.63 -20.40 1.90
CA PHE A 274 4.69 -20.37 2.91
C PHE A 274 4.92 -21.76 3.52
N GLU A 275 6.17 -22.06 3.86
CA GLU A 275 6.53 -23.32 4.53
C GLU A 275 5.97 -23.43 5.95
N LYS A 276 5.76 -22.28 6.59
CA LYS A 276 5.29 -22.17 7.97
C LYS A 276 4.19 -21.14 8.07
N TYR A 277 3.22 -21.43 8.94
CA TYR A 277 2.21 -20.46 9.32
C TYR A 277 2.76 -19.47 10.34
N HIS A 278 2.58 -18.19 10.06
CA HIS A 278 2.94 -17.10 10.95
C HIS A 278 1.81 -16.09 11.04
N LYS A 279 1.62 -15.54 12.23
CA LYS A 279 0.62 -14.53 12.55
C LYS A 279 1.20 -13.54 13.54
N GLY A 280 0.98 -12.26 13.30
CA GLY A 280 1.36 -11.18 14.19
C GLY A 280 0.33 -10.07 14.17
N ASN A 281 0.37 -9.20 15.19
CA ASN A 281 -0.42 -7.98 15.18
C ASN A 281 0.18 -6.99 14.17
N MET A 282 -0.68 -6.21 13.53
CA MET A 282 -0.27 -5.10 12.70
C MET A 282 0.40 -4.03 13.58
N PRO A 283 1.60 -3.56 13.23
CA PRO A 283 2.24 -2.46 13.94
C PRO A 283 1.43 -1.16 13.79
N ASP A 284 1.44 -0.29 14.83
CA ASP A 284 0.76 1.01 14.80
C ASP A 284 1.24 1.91 13.65
N ILE A 285 2.53 1.80 13.29
CA ILE A 285 3.12 2.55 12.18
C ILE A 285 2.82 1.95 10.80
N GLY A 286 2.14 0.81 10.74
CA GLY A 286 1.94 -0.01 9.56
C GLY A 286 3.07 -0.99 9.29
N ILE A 287 2.90 -1.80 8.25
CA ILE A 287 3.88 -2.76 7.74
C ILE A 287 4.12 -2.50 6.26
N THR A 288 5.37 -2.58 5.81
CA THR A 288 5.73 -2.35 4.41
C THR A 288 5.72 -3.64 3.59
N ALA A 289 5.60 -3.53 2.27
CA ALA A 289 5.75 -4.68 1.38
C ALA A 289 7.15 -5.29 1.53
N ASN A 290 8.20 -4.49 1.70
CA ASN A 290 9.56 -4.97 1.97
C ASN A 290 9.69 -5.66 3.33
N ASP A 291 9.03 -5.19 4.39
CA ASP A 291 8.94 -5.93 5.65
C ASP A 291 8.39 -7.33 5.38
N LEU A 292 7.31 -7.46 4.61
CA LEU A 292 6.69 -8.75 4.28
C LEU A 292 7.56 -9.63 3.38
N ARG A 293 8.37 -9.05 2.49
CA ARG A 293 9.36 -9.79 1.68
C ARG A 293 10.48 -10.37 2.56
N ILE A 294 10.95 -9.60 3.53
CA ILE A 294 12.04 -9.99 4.44
C ILE A 294 11.53 -10.91 5.56
N LEU A 295 10.32 -10.69 6.05
CA LEU A 295 9.60 -11.49 7.04
C LEU A 295 9.13 -12.82 6.44
N ASN A 296 10.01 -13.51 5.73
CA ASN A 296 9.98 -14.96 5.77
C ASN A 296 10.39 -15.32 7.21
N PHE A 297 9.42 -15.54 8.09
CA PHE A 297 9.58 -15.79 9.55
C PHE A 297 10.42 -17.06 9.92
N SER A 298 11.34 -17.46 9.05
CA SER A 298 12.51 -18.31 9.28
C SER A 298 13.43 -17.81 10.41
N ASN A 299 13.23 -16.60 10.96
CA ASN A 299 14.10 -16.03 11.99
C ASN A 299 13.79 -16.41 13.43
N GLU A 300 12.89 -17.37 13.72
CA GLU A 300 12.83 -17.97 15.07
C GLU A 300 14.22 -18.46 15.51
N GLY A 301 14.98 -19.07 14.60
CA GLY A 301 16.36 -19.49 14.86
C GLY A 301 17.30 -18.32 15.17
N LEU A 302 17.13 -17.17 14.51
CA LEU A 302 17.93 -15.97 14.75
C LEU A 302 17.55 -15.31 16.08
N MET A 303 16.26 -15.19 16.37
CA MET A 303 15.76 -14.61 17.62
C MET A 303 16.15 -15.47 18.82
N ILE A 304 16.05 -16.80 18.69
CA ILE A 304 16.56 -17.76 19.68
C ILE A 304 18.09 -17.58 19.87
N ARG A 305 18.87 -17.42 18.79
CA ARG A 305 20.32 -17.17 18.89
C ARG A 305 20.64 -15.84 19.58
N ILE A 306 19.87 -14.78 19.30
CA ILE A 306 20.02 -13.46 19.95
C ILE A 306 19.69 -13.58 21.45
N ILE A 307 18.59 -14.26 21.81
CA ILE A 307 18.20 -14.48 23.21
C ILE A 307 19.28 -15.29 23.94
N PHE A 308 19.76 -16.40 23.38
CA PHE A 308 20.83 -17.18 23.99
C PHE A 308 22.15 -16.41 24.09
N GLY A 309 22.47 -15.57 23.09
CA GLY A 309 23.62 -14.68 23.12
C GLY A 309 23.52 -13.66 24.27
N ALA A 310 22.36 -13.01 24.42
CA ALA A 310 22.11 -12.05 25.49
C ALA A 310 22.18 -12.69 26.89
N ILE A 311 21.59 -13.89 27.05
CA ILE A 311 21.68 -14.67 28.30
C ILE A 311 23.14 -15.02 28.62
N GLY A 312 23.92 -15.43 27.62
CA GLY A 312 25.35 -15.73 27.79
C GLY A 312 26.15 -14.53 28.28
N ILE A 313 25.92 -13.35 27.69
CA ILE A 313 26.55 -12.09 28.13
C ILE A 313 26.16 -11.75 29.57
N LEU A 314 24.88 -11.90 29.91
CA LEU A 314 24.38 -11.64 31.26
C LEU A 314 25.08 -12.53 32.30
N ILE A 315 25.24 -13.82 32.01
CA ILE A 315 25.93 -14.78 32.90
C ILE A 315 27.40 -14.37 33.12
N ILE A 316 28.09 -13.93 32.07
CA ILE A 316 29.49 -13.47 32.16
C ILE A 316 29.58 -12.23 33.07
N ILE A 317 28.67 -11.27 32.90
CA ILE A 317 28.61 -10.07 33.74
C ILE A 317 28.38 -10.47 35.20
N LEU A 318 27.44 -11.37 35.45
CA LEU A 318 27.08 -11.82 36.81
C LEU A 318 28.24 -12.56 37.50
N ALA A 319 28.94 -13.43 36.77
CA ALA A 319 30.12 -14.12 37.26
C ALA A 319 31.25 -13.14 37.61
N THR A 320 31.47 -12.14 36.75
CA THR A 320 32.49 -11.10 36.96
C THR A 320 32.19 -10.26 38.22
N VAL A 321 30.92 -9.87 38.41
CA VAL A 321 30.48 -9.14 39.61
C VAL A 321 30.66 -9.98 40.86
N LEU A 322 30.28 -11.27 40.83
CA LEU A 322 30.42 -12.18 41.97
C LEU A 322 31.89 -12.41 42.36
N LEU A 323 32.80 -12.55 41.39
CA LEU A 323 34.24 -12.67 41.64
C LEU A 323 34.79 -11.40 42.31
N ASN A 324 34.43 -10.23 41.79
CA ASN A 324 34.86 -8.95 42.37
C ASN A 324 34.33 -8.73 43.80
N ILE A 325 33.09 -9.15 44.09
CA ILE A 325 32.52 -9.07 45.46
C ILE A 325 33.25 -10.02 46.41
N ARG A 326 33.62 -11.22 45.94
CA ARG A 326 34.37 -12.18 46.76
C ARG A 326 35.73 -11.62 47.17
N ASP A 327 36.43 -11.00 46.23
CA ASP A 327 37.75 -10.42 46.49
C ASP A 327 37.66 -9.20 47.43
N TYR A 328 36.55 -8.46 47.40
CA TYR A 328 36.29 -7.36 48.34
C TYR A 328 35.99 -7.82 49.78
N LYS A 329 35.48 -9.05 49.98
CA LYS A 329 35.22 -9.62 51.31
C LYS A 329 36.45 -10.29 51.94
N LEU A 330 37.53 -10.47 51.19
CA LEU A 330 38.78 -11.09 51.63
C LEU A 330 39.89 -10.05 51.95
N GLN A 331 39.59 -8.76 51.82
CA GLN A 331 40.41 -7.63 52.27
C GLN A 331 39.85 -7.07 53.58
#